data_AF-A0A8H6YCA3-F1
#
_entry.id   AF-A0A8H6YCA3-F1
#
_cell.length_a   1.000
_cell.length_b   1.000
_cell.length_c   1.000
_cell.angle_alpha   90.00
_cell.angle_beta   90.00
_cell.angle_gamma   90.00
#
_symmetry.space_group_name_H-M   'P 1'
#
loop_
_entity.id
_entity.type
_entity.pdbx_description
1 polymer ?
#
loop_
_entity_poly.entity_id
_entity_poly.type
_entity_poly.pdbx_seq_one_letter_code
_entity_poly.pdbx_strand_id
1 'polypeptide(L)'
;MLTALEVDRIRIADIDAQIRDLERTLAALRVEKWFAQERLDSYKYPVLTLPNEIVSEIFVHFLPPYPACPPRRGILSPTVLTQICGKWREIALATPMLWRAIKMIPDDVISATKQGYTLAMWLSRSLCCPLSIHAEEHPEYFETERFLKTVVPHRARWEHLNLLELGSSYPLLTIEGPMPQLRALQLTVDPDRLRHTAVKISFHEMPMLRTVTLNDGAIACISLPWAQLTSLTLIRVYPSECFPILQQASSLVHCRLDIFSDTDNEHPNPIRLPNLQSLALTLADVAVEGYLETFLVPALNNLEITEGFLMPNPIGSLRSFISKSGCKLHRVHITDYGAVRRESYREAGLAIQKFSFKGRYLSVSGYYSVSSDEED
;
A
#
# COMPACT_ATOMS: atom_id res chain seq x y z
N MET A 1 -31.00 -33.03 75.68
CA MET A 1 -31.64 -33.47 74.41
C MET A 1 -32.73 -32.52 73.95
N LEU A 2 -33.62 -32.05 74.85
CA LEU A 2 -34.67 -31.05 74.53
C LEU A 2 -34.14 -29.68 74.05
N THR A 3 -32.98 -29.24 74.54
CA THR A 3 -32.38 -27.94 74.19
C THR A 3 -31.83 -27.83 72.76
N ALA A 4 -31.39 -28.94 72.15
CA ALA A 4 -30.90 -28.94 70.77
C ALA A 4 -32.05 -28.81 69.75
N LEU A 5 -33.17 -29.46 70.05
CA LEU A 5 -34.40 -29.41 69.23
C LEU A 5 -35.03 -28.00 69.19
N GLU A 6 -34.94 -27.24 70.27
CA GLU A 6 -35.43 -25.85 70.31
C GLU A 6 -34.52 -24.90 69.53
N VAL A 7 -33.19 -25.09 69.61
CA VAL A 7 -32.22 -24.34 68.81
C VAL A 7 -32.44 -24.57 67.32
N ASP A 8 -32.66 -25.83 66.90
CA ASP A 8 -32.92 -26.16 65.50
C ASP A 8 -34.25 -25.56 65.00
N ARG A 9 -35.30 -25.51 65.83
CA ARG A 9 -36.57 -24.87 65.46
C ARG A 9 -36.44 -23.37 65.26
N ILE A 10 -35.69 -22.68 66.12
CA ILE A 10 -35.41 -21.24 65.97
C ILE A 10 -34.59 -21.02 64.69
N ARG A 11 -33.62 -21.89 64.41
CA ARG A 11 -32.80 -21.79 63.21
C ARG A 11 -33.59 -22.02 61.94
N ILE A 12 -34.52 -22.98 61.92
CA ILE A 12 -35.43 -23.20 60.79
C ILE A 12 -36.31 -21.97 60.56
N ALA A 13 -36.90 -21.40 61.62
CA ALA A 13 -37.73 -20.20 61.50
C ALA A 13 -36.97 -18.99 60.93
N ASP A 14 -35.70 -18.82 61.33
CA ASP A 14 -34.79 -17.80 60.79
C ASP A 14 -34.45 -18.07 59.31
N ILE A 15 -34.14 -19.31 58.95
CA ILE A 15 -33.91 -19.71 57.54
C ILE A 15 -35.16 -19.46 56.70
N ASP A 16 -36.35 -19.84 57.17
CA ASP A 16 -37.60 -19.61 56.46
C ASP A 16 -37.90 -18.10 56.29
N ALA A 17 -37.55 -17.28 57.27
CA ALA A 17 -37.65 -15.83 57.16
C ALA A 17 -36.71 -15.27 56.08
N GLN A 18 -35.46 -15.77 56.03
CA GLN A 18 -34.49 -15.41 55.00
C GLN A 18 -34.93 -15.87 53.60
N ILE A 19 -35.51 -17.08 53.49
CA ILE A 19 -36.09 -17.57 52.22
C ILE A 19 -37.18 -16.61 51.75
N ARG A 20 -38.14 -16.25 52.61
CA ARG A 20 -39.23 -15.33 52.24
C ARG A 20 -38.74 -13.94 51.84
N ASP A 21 -37.63 -13.48 52.42
CA ASP A 21 -37.04 -12.18 52.09
C ASP A 21 -36.29 -12.23 50.75
N LEU A 22 -35.52 -13.29 50.51
CA LEU A 22 -34.86 -13.55 49.23
C LEU A 22 -35.87 -13.75 48.08
N GLU A 23 -36.98 -14.44 48.33
CA GLU A 23 -38.05 -14.62 47.34
C GLU A 23 -38.70 -13.28 46.96
N ARG A 24 -38.95 -12.40 47.94
CA ARG A 24 -39.45 -11.04 47.69
C ARG A 24 -38.46 -10.22 46.87
N THR A 25 -37.18 -10.29 47.23
CA THR A 25 -36.11 -9.60 46.50
C THR A 25 -35.99 -10.12 45.06
N LEU A 26 -36.05 -11.44 44.87
CA LEU A 26 -36.01 -12.07 43.55
C LEU A 26 -37.21 -11.66 42.70
N ALA A 27 -38.41 -11.58 43.28
CA ALA A 27 -39.61 -11.13 42.59
C ALA A 27 -39.48 -9.66 42.14
N ALA A 28 -39.00 -8.77 43.02
CA ALA A 28 -38.76 -7.37 42.68
C ALA A 28 -37.74 -7.21 41.55
N LEU A 29 -36.60 -7.90 41.63
CA LEU A 29 -35.57 -7.88 40.59
C LEU A 29 -36.07 -8.45 39.25
N ARG A 30 -36.96 -9.45 39.26
CA ARG A 30 -37.57 -9.99 38.03
C ARG A 30 -38.47 -8.95 37.35
N VAL A 31 -39.25 -8.20 38.13
CA VAL A 31 -40.09 -7.12 37.61
C VAL A 31 -39.23 -5.99 37.04
N GLU A 32 -38.20 -5.56 37.77
CA GLU A 32 -37.27 -4.54 37.29
C GLU A 32 -36.56 -4.97 36.00
N LYS A 33 -36.09 -6.23 35.95
CA LYS A 33 -35.51 -6.83 34.74
C LYS A 33 -36.50 -6.79 33.58
N TRP A 34 -37.77 -7.14 33.83
CA TRP A 34 -38.80 -7.14 32.80
C TRP A 34 -39.01 -5.74 32.21
N PHE A 35 -39.17 -4.71 33.05
CA PHE A 35 -39.28 -3.32 32.59
C PHE A 35 -38.04 -2.85 31.81
N ALA A 36 -36.84 -3.23 32.26
CA ALA A 36 -35.60 -2.91 31.56
C ALA A 36 -35.55 -3.58 30.17
N GLN A 37 -36.00 -4.84 30.08
CA GLN A 37 -36.10 -5.59 28.82
C GLN A 37 -37.09 -4.93 27.85
N GLU A 38 -38.28 -4.57 28.34
CA GLU A 38 -39.32 -3.91 27.53
C GLU A 38 -38.84 -2.56 26.95
N ARG A 39 -38.12 -1.76 27.76
CA ARG A 39 -37.49 -0.53 27.27
C ARG A 39 -36.47 -0.83 26.17
N LEU A 40 -35.60 -1.82 26.33
CA LEU A 40 -34.61 -2.19 25.32
C LEU A 40 -35.28 -2.66 24.02
N ASP A 41 -36.34 -3.46 24.12
CA ASP A 41 -37.09 -3.96 22.97
C ASP A 41 -37.84 -2.82 22.22
N SER A 42 -38.19 -1.74 22.93
CA SER A 42 -38.77 -0.53 22.32
C SER A 42 -37.76 0.27 21.47
N TYR A 43 -36.46 0.14 21.75
CA TYR A 43 -35.41 0.80 20.95
C TYR A 43 -35.21 0.05 19.64
N LYS A 44 -35.63 0.67 18.53
CA LYS A 44 -35.21 0.25 17.20
C LYS A 44 -33.77 0.68 16.97
N TYR A 45 -32.82 -0.25 17.07
CA TYR A 45 -31.45 -0.02 16.64
C TYR A 45 -31.42 0.08 15.11
N PRO A 46 -31.18 1.27 14.51
CA PRO A 46 -31.38 1.47 13.07
C PRO A 46 -30.59 0.48 12.23
N VAL A 47 -29.34 0.19 12.60
CA VAL A 47 -28.49 -0.78 11.90
C VAL A 47 -28.96 -2.24 11.99
N LEU A 48 -29.79 -2.58 12.98
CA LEU A 48 -30.43 -3.90 13.06
C LEU A 48 -31.70 -3.97 12.22
N THR A 49 -32.26 -2.83 11.80
CA THR A 49 -33.45 -2.74 10.93
C THR A 49 -33.12 -2.55 9.46
N LEU A 50 -31.88 -2.17 9.12
CA LEU A 50 -31.44 -2.04 7.73
C LEU A 50 -31.38 -3.42 7.03
N PRO A 51 -31.68 -3.47 5.72
CA PRO A 51 -31.37 -4.62 4.87
C PRO A 51 -29.88 -4.95 4.92
N ASN A 52 -29.54 -6.23 4.78
CA ASN A 52 -28.16 -6.70 4.90
C ASN A 52 -27.25 -6.05 3.85
N GLU A 53 -27.77 -5.77 2.65
CA GLU A 53 -27.06 -5.13 1.55
C GLU A 53 -26.61 -3.71 1.91
N ILE A 54 -27.46 -2.95 2.59
CA ILE A 54 -27.14 -1.59 3.04
C ILE A 54 -26.10 -1.62 4.16
N VAL A 55 -26.22 -2.59 5.08
CA VAL A 55 -25.23 -2.78 6.14
C VAL A 55 -23.87 -3.18 5.55
N SER A 56 -23.85 -4.07 4.55
CA SER A 56 -22.63 -4.45 3.81
C SER A 56 -21.98 -3.24 3.13
N GLU A 57 -22.76 -2.35 2.52
CA GLU A 57 -22.22 -1.14 1.89
C GLU A 57 -21.63 -0.16 2.92
N ILE A 58 -22.34 0.04 4.04
CA ILE A 58 -21.82 0.82 5.17
C ILE A 58 -20.50 0.21 5.67
N PHE A 59 -20.43 -1.12 5.78
CA PHE A 59 -19.22 -1.82 6.19
C PHE A 59 -18.09 -1.59 5.21
N VAL A 60 -18.32 -1.64 3.89
CA VAL A 60 -17.28 -1.37 2.88
C VAL A 60 -16.75 0.06 3.00
N HIS A 61 -17.63 1.05 3.23
CA HIS A 61 -17.21 2.44 3.45
C HIS A 61 -16.50 2.70 4.78
N PHE A 62 -16.60 1.79 5.74
CA PHE A 62 -15.83 1.87 6.99
C PHE A 62 -14.34 1.50 6.80
N LEU A 63 -13.97 0.75 5.76
CA LEU A 63 -12.57 0.42 5.46
C LEU A 63 -11.88 1.57 4.72
N PRO A 64 -10.53 1.59 4.69
CA PRO A 64 -9.81 2.47 3.77
C PRO A 64 -10.25 2.23 2.32
N PRO A 65 -10.29 3.27 1.48
CA PRO A 65 -10.64 3.13 0.08
C PRO A 65 -9.74 2.11 -0.63
N TYR A 66 -10.35 1.11 -1.27
CA TYR A 66 -9.64 0.13 -2.10
C TYR A 66 -8.84 0.86 -3.20
N PRO A 67 -7.59 0.47 -3.50
CA PRO A 67 -6.91 -0.78 -3.13
C PRO A 67 -6.13 -0.77 -1.82
N ALA A 68 -6.25 0.29 -1.01
CA ALA A 68 -5.56 0.35 0.28
C ALA A 68 -6.00 -0.82 1.18
N CYS A 69 -5.03 -1.47 1.81
CA CYS A 69 -5.30 -2.60 2.69
C CYS A 69 -5.73 -2.08 4.07
N PRO A 70 -6.84 -2.59 4.64
CA PRO A 70 -7.22 -2.26 6.00
C PRO A 70 -6.21 -2.79 7.01
N PRO A 71 -6.14 -2.19 8.21
CA PRO A 71 -5.40 -2.79 9.30
C PRO A 71 -5.99 -4.16 9.66
N ARG A 72 -5.12 -5.10 10.07
CA ARG A 72 -5.54 -6.46 10.43
C ARG A 72 -6.44 -6.50 11.66
N ARG A 73 -6.32 -5.50 12.55
CA ARG A 73 -7.08 -5.34 13.80
C ARG A 73 -7.29 -3.85 14.08
N GLY A 74 -8.26 -3.54 14.94
CA GLY A 74 -8.51 -2.16 15.37
C GLY A 74 -9.43 -1.39 14.42
N ILE A 75 -9.49 -0.07 14.61
CA ILE A 75 -10.33 0.83 13.81
C ILE A 75 -10.07 0.64 12.31
N LEU A 76 -11.12 0.72 11.49
CA LEU A 76 -11.08 0.48 10.04
C LEU A 76 -10.75 -0.96 9.61
N SER A 77 -10.67 -1.92 10.54
CA SER A 77 -10.48 -3.34 10.23
C SER A 77 -11.80 -4.06 10.01
N PRO A 78 -11.91 -4.94 8.99
CA PRO A 78 -13.11 -5.78 8.82
C PRO A 78 -13.32 -6.72 10.01
N THR A 79 -12.26 -7.04 10.76
CA THR A 79 -12.36 -7.91 11.93
C THR A 79 -13.15 -7.28 13.06
N VAL A 80 -13.11 -5.96 13.25
CA VAL A 80 -13.91 -5.26 14.28
C VAL A 80 -15.40 -5.41 14.02
N LEU A 81 -15.82 -5.37 12.76
CA LEU A 81 -17.22 -5.57 12.38
C LEU A 81 -17.73 -6.96 12.78
N THR A 82 -16.83 -7.96 12.84
CA THR A 82 -17.16 -9.31 13.32
C THR A 82 -17.26 -9.44 14.84
N GLN A 83 -16.95 -8.39 15.62
CA GLN A 83 -16.92 -8.42 17.08
C GLN A 83 -18.01 -7.59 17.75
N ILE A 84 -18.82 -6.85 16.98
CA ILE A 84 -19.85 -5.95 17.53
C ILE A 84 -21.09 -6.72 18.01
N CYS A 85 -21.72 -7.51 17.13
CA CYS A 85 -22.84 -8.37 17.49
C CYS A 85 -22.96 -9.58 16.53
N GLY A 86 -23.81 -10.55 16.86
CA GLY A 86 -24.03 -11.74 16.04
C GLY A 86 -24.45 -11.44 14.59
N LYS A 87 -25.41 -10.52 14.41
CA LYS A 87 -25.90 -10.11 13.08
C LYS A 87 -24.80 -9.46 12.24
N TRP A 88 -24.01 -8.55 12.83
CA TRP A 88 -22.90 -7.90 12.13
C TRP A 88 -21.81 -8.88 11.74
N ARG A 89 -21.52 -9.84 12.62
CA ARG A 89 -20.59 -10.93 12.32
C ARG A 89 -21.04 -11.73 11.11
N GLU A 90 -22.31 -12.13 11.06
CA GLU A 90 -22.87 -12.85 9.92
C GLU A 90 -22.74 -12.05 8.62
N ILE A 91 -23.19 -10.78 8.62
CA ILE A 91 -23.12 -9.90 7.46
C ILE A 91 -21.66 -9.69 7.00
N ALA A 92 -20.75 -9.38 7.93
CA ALA A 92 -19.35 -9.13 7.62
C ALA A 92 -18.65 -10.38 7.05
N LEU A 93 -18.93 -11.56 7.60
CA LEU A 93 -18.39 -12.83 7.08
C LEU A 93 -18.98 -13.18 5.71
N ALA A 94 -20.23 -12.81 5.44
CA ALA A 94 -20.91 -13.03 4.17
C ALA A 94 -20.62 -11.95 3.11
N THR A 95 -19.83 -10.92 3.42
CA THR A 95 -19.49 -9.82 2.50
C THR A 95 -18.04 -9.95 2.01
N PRO A 96 -17.78 -10.53 0.83
CA PRO A 96 -16.42 -10.85 0.38
C PRO A 96 -15.54 -9.62 0.13
N MET A 97 -16.15 -8.49 -0.23
CA MET A 97 -15.45 -7.23 -0.50
C MET A 97 -14.70 -6.70 0.72
N LEU A 98 -15.10 -7.05 1.94
CA LEU A 98 -14.40 -6.65 3.18
C LEU A 98 -13.05 -7.36 3.34
N TRP A 99 -12.84 -8.47 2.62
CA TRP A 99 -11.69 -9.37 2.77
C TRP A 99 -10.76 -9.37 1.55
N ARG A 100 -11.04 -8.51 0.56
CA ARG A 100 -10.35 -8.51 -0.74
C ARG A 100 -8.99 -7.80 -0.75
N ALA A 101 -8.62 -7.11 0.33
CA ALA A 101 -7.34 -6.41 0.44
C ALA A 101 -6.60 -6.85 1.70
N ILE A 102 -5.34 -7.27 1.60
CA ILE A 102 -4.50 -7.71 2.72
C ILE A 102 -3.12 -7.08 2.74
N LYS A 103 -2.70 -6.58 3.91
CA LYS A 103 -1.33 -6.15 4.18
C LYS A 103 -0.71 -7.02 5.26
N MET A 104 0.39 -7.68 4.90
CA MET A 104 1.25 -8.42 5.79
C MET A 104 2.48 -7.60 6.08
N ILE A 105 2.66 -7.27 7.36
CA ILE A 105 3.78 -6.50 7.88
C ILE A 105 4.49 -7.40 8.89
N PRO A 106 5.82 -7.34 8.97
CA PRO A 106 6.58 -7.86 10.09
C PRO A 106 5.96 -7.38 11.40
N ASP A 107 5.71 -8.32 12.31
CA ASP A 107 5.08 -8.03 13.60
C ASP A 107 5.73 -8.94 14.63
N ASP A 108 6.63 -8.36 15.42
CA ASP A 108 7.41 -9.06 16.45
C ASP A 108 6.52 -9.78 17.47
N VAL A 109 5.24 -9.39 17.57
CA VAL A 109 4.26 -9.95 18.50
C VAL A 109 3.51 -11.16 17.91
N ILE A 110 3.43 -11.27 16.57
CA ILE A 110 2.62 -12.29 15.89
C ILE A 110 3.53 -13.26 15.13
N SER A 111 3.62 -14.50 15.64
CA SER A 111 4.35 -15.58 14.96
C SER A 111 3.93 -15.78 13.50
N ALA A 112 4.89 -16.12 12.64
CA ALA A 112 4.68 -16.36 11.21
C ALA A 112 3.53 -17.34 10.93
N THR A 113 3.35 -18.35 11.79
CA THR A 113 2.23 -19.30 11.69
C THR A 113 0.86 -18.63 11.86
N LYS A 114 0.69 -17.70 12.81
CA LYS A 114 -0.57 -16.94 12.97
C LYS A 114 -0.82 -16.01 11.78
N GLN A 115 0.23 -15.45 11.20
CA GLN A 115 0.12 -14.64 9.99
C GLN A 115 -0.38 -15.48 8.81
N GLY A 116 0.17 -16.69 8.62
CA GLY A 116 -0.29 -17.64 7.60
C GLY A 116 -1.77 -18.03 7.75
N TYR A 117 -2.24 -18.29 8.97
CA TYR A 117 -3.68 -18.55 9.20
C TYR A 117 -4.55 -17.33 8.88
N THR A 118 -4.10 -16.13 9.24
CA THR A 118 -4.82 -14.88 8.93
C THR A 118 -4.93 -14.67 7.42
N LEU A 119 -3.84 -14.93 6.69
CA LEU A 119 -3.80 -14.86 5.22
C LEU A 119 -4.82 -15.81 4.59
N ALA A 120 -4.75 -17.10 4.94
CA ALA A 120 -5.64 -18.12 4.41
C ALA A 120 -7.11 -17.80 4.72
N MET A 121 -7.39 -17.26 5.90
CA MET A 121 -8.71 -16.82 6.32
C MET A 121 -9.24 -15.63 5.50
N TRP A 122 -8.43 -14.61 5.21
CA TRP A 122 -8.87 -13.50 4.36
C TRP A 122 -9.10 -13.97 2.93
N LEU A 123 -8.18 -14.78 2.38
CA LEU A 123 -8.29 -15.32 1.03
C LEU A 123 -9.53 -16.20 0.86
N SER A 124 -9.90 -17.01 1.85
CA SER A 124 -11.11 -17.84 1.78
C SER A 124 -12.39 -17.01 1.82
N ARG A 125 -12.42 -15.92 2.60
CA ARG A 125 -13.58 -15.01 2.67
C ARG A 125 -13.71 -14.07 1.49
N SER A 126 -12.61 -13.77 0.81
CA SER A 126 -12.63 -12.91 -0.39
C SER A 126 -13.38 -13.52 -1.58
N LEU A 127 -13.67 -14.82 -1.57
CA LEU A 127 -14.36 -15.55 -2.64
C LEU A 127 -13.81 -15.16 -4.03
N CYS A 128 -14.65 -14.69 -4.96
CA CYS A 128 -14.21 -14.36 -6.31
C CYS A 128 -13.72 -12.91 -6.48
N CYS A 129 -13.60 -12.13 -5.40
CA CYS A 129 -13.22 -10.72 -5.51
C CYS A 129 -11.79 -10.54 -6.05
N PRO A 130 -11.55 -9.47 -6.83
CA PRO A 130 -10.21 -9.02 -7.15
C PRO A 130 -9.42 -8.67 -5.89
N LEU A 131 -8.15 -9.07 -5.86
CA LEU A 131 -7.31 -9.01 -4.67
C LEU A 131 -6.30 -7.87 -4.74
N SER A 132 -6.18 -7.14 -3.63
CA SER A 132 -5.03 -6.29 -3.33
C SER A 132 -4.18 -6.97 -2.26
N ILE A 133 -2.95 -7.33 -2.60
CA ILE A 133 -2.04 -8.04 -1.71
C ILE A 133 -0.81 -7.18 -1.51
N HIS A 134 -0.47 -6.93 -0.26
CA HIS A 134 0.73 -6.23 0.14
C HIS A 134 1.50 -7.09 1.15
N ALA A 135 2.76 -7.34 0.88
CA ALA A 135 3.68 -7.99 1.80
C ALA A 135 5.00 -7.23 1.80
N GLU A 136 5.54 -7.09 3.00
CA GLU A 136 6.82 -6.46 3.27
C GLU A 136 7.64 -7.50 4.04
N GLU A 137 8.74 -7.96 3.45
CA GLU A 137 9.59 -8.97 4.07
C GLU A 137 10.54 -8.29 5.06
N HIS A 138 10.63 -8.81 6.28
CA HIS A 138 11.74 -8.52 7.19
C HIS A 138 12.49 -9.81 7.49
N PRO A 139 13.83 -9.79 7.52
CA PRO A 139 14.67 -10.98 7.42
C PRO A 139 14.47 -11.97 8.58
N GLU A 140 14.05 -11.45 9.72
CA GLU A 140 13.93 -12.19 10.97
C GLU A 140 12.50 -12.73 11.22
N TYR A 141 11.47 -12.21 10.52
CA TYR A 141 10.08 -12.37 10.97
C TYR A 141 9.07 -12.78 9.89
N PHE A 142 9.48 -12.93 8.62
CA PHE A 142 8.57 -13.22 7.53
C PHE A 142 8.94 -14.49 6.74
N GLU A 143 8.05 -15.49 6.74
CA GLU A 143 8.20 -16.73 5.94
C GLU A 143 7.70 -16.51 4.50
N THR A 144 8.52 -15.88 3.64
CA THR A 144 8.17 -15.56 2.25
C THR A 144 7.70 -16.77 1.44
N GLU A 145 8.35 -17.93 1.59
CA GLU A 145 7.96 -19.14 0.88
C GLU A 145 6.52 -19.56 1.23
N ARG A 146 6.18 -19.56 2.52
CA ARG A 146 4.84 -19.94 2.99
C ARG A 146 3.79 -18.93 2.54
N PHE A 147 4.13 -17.64 2.59
CA PHE A 147 3.29 -16.58 2.06
C PHE A 147 2.99 -16.80 0.57
N LEU A 148 4.03 -16.96 -0.26
CA LEU A 148 3.90 -17.15 -1.71
C LEU A 148 3.13 -18.43 -2.06
N LYS A 149 3.41 -19.55 -1.38
CA LYS A 149 2.63 -20.81 -1.52
C LYS A 149 1.13 -20.60 -1.25
N THR A 150 0.79 -19.66 -0.37
CA THR A 150 -0.60 -19.36 -0.02
C THR A 150 -1.25 -18.41 -1.04
N VAL A 151 -0.53 -17.41 -1.56
CA VAL A 151 -1.12 -16.39 -2.45
C VAL A 151 -1.12 -16.76 -3.93
N VAL A 152 -0.07 -17.44 -4.43
CA VAL A 152 0.11 -17.78 -5.86
C VAL A 152 -1.03 -18.61 -6.45
N PRO A 153 -1.67 -19.54 -5.71
CA PRO A 153 -2.87 -20.23 -6.20
C PRO A 153 -4.03 -19.29 -6.57
N HIS A 154 -4.06 -18.08 -6.02
CA HIS A 154 -5.11 -17.09 -6.26
C HIS A 154 -4.72 -16.01 -7.30
N ARG A 155 -3.61 -16.19 -8.03
CA ARG A 155 -3.05 -15.19 -8.97
C ARG A 155 -4.00 -14.70 -10.06
N ALA A 156 -4.95 -15.53 -10.48
CA ALA A 156 -5.96 -15.13 -11.45
C ALA A 156 -6.85 -13.97 -10.97
N ARG A 157 -6.95 -13.77 -9.64
CA ARG A 157 -7.71 -12.71 -9.00
C ARG A 157 -6.86 -11.50 -8.61
N TRP A 158 -5.54 -11.53 -8.76
CA TRP A 158 -4.70 -10.40 -8.34
C TRP A 158 -5.00 -9.17 -9.21
N GLU A 159 -5.33 -8.06 -8.56
CA GLU A 159 -5.52 -6.74 -9.20
C GLU A 159 -4.38 -5.79 -8.81
N HIS A 160 -3.97 -5.83 -7.55
CA HIS A 160 -2.82 -5.08 -7.03
C HIS A 160 -1.91 -6.01 -6.25
N LEU A 161 -0.63 -6.05 -6.61
CA LEU A 161 0.37 -6.87 -5.93
C LEU A 161 1.56 -6.00 -5.53
N ASN A 162 1.85 -5.94 -4.24
CA ASN A 162 2.99 -5.22 -3.69
C ASN A 162 3.82 -6.19 -2.86
N LEU A 163 5.02 -6.51 -3.33
CA LEU A 163 5.97 -7.38 -2.66
C LEU A 163 7.25 -6.57 -2.41
N LEU A 164 7.45 -6.15 -1.17
CA LEU A 164 8.53 -5.25 -0.79
C LEU A 164 9.62 -6.01 -0.05
N GLU A 165 10.86 -5.63 -0.34
CA GLU A 165 12.07 -6.12 0.33
C GLU A 165 12.22 -7.64 0.27
N LEU A 166 11.77 -8.26 -0.83
CA LEU A 166 11.90 -9.70 -0.98
C LEU A 166 13.37 -10.10 -0.85
N GLY A 167 13.64 -11.10 0.00
CA GLY A 167 14.94 -11.72 0.07
C GLY A 167 15.12 -12.67 1.24
N SER A 168 15.37 -13.94 0.91
CA SER A 168 15.93 -14.94 1.81
C SER A 168 16.39 -16.16 1.00
N SER A 169 17.28 -16.97 1.58
CA SER A 169 18.19 -18.00 1.04
C SER A 169 17.58 -19.19 0.26
N TYR A 170 16.44 -19.01 -0.38
CA TYR A 170 15.66 -20.09 -0.96
C TYR A 170 15.80 -20.13 -2.49
N PRO A 171 16.04 -21.32 -3.08
CA PRO A 171 16.17 -21.44 -4.52
C PRO A 171 14.83 -21.17 -5.21
N LEU A 172 14.85 -20.17 -6.11
CA LEU A 172 14.01 -20.06 -7.31
C LEU A 172 12.49 -20.19 -7.08
N LEU A 173 11.87 -19.24 -6.36
CA LEU A 173 10.41 -19.15 -6.37
C LEU A 173 9.98 -18.51 -7.70
N THR A 174 9.47 -19.35 -8.61
CA THR A 174 9.01 -18.91 -9.93
C THR A 174 7.50 -18.67 -9.85
N ILE A 175 7.07 -17.41 -9.95
CA ILE A 175 5.64 -17.09 -10.07
C ILE A 175 5.29 -17.20 -11.56
N GLU A 176 4.56 -18.25 -11.92
CA GLU A 176 4.21 -18.56 -13.31
C GLU A 176 2.69 -18.57 -13.55
N GLY A 177 2.31 -18.34 -14.81
CA GLY A 177 0.94 -18.42 -15.29
C GLY A 177 0.24 -17.07 -15.40
N PRO A 178 -1.04 -17.08 -15.80
CA PRO A 178 -1.75 -15.86 -16.17
C PRO A 178 -2.24 -15.06 -14.97
N MET A 179 -2.10 -13.75 -15.03
CA MET A 179 -2.65 -12.77 -14.09
C MET A 179 -3.52 -11.77 -14.87
N PRO A 180 -4.69 -12.22 -15.37
CA PRO A 180 -5.50 -11.45 -16.31
C PRO A 180 -6.05 -10.15 -15.72
N GLN A 181 -6.16 -10.05 -14.40
CA GLN A 181 -6.73 -8.89 -13.69
C GLN A 181 -5.67 -7.93 -13.14
N LEU A 182 -4.37 -8.24 -13.22
CA LEU A 182 -3.33 -7.46 -12.56
C LEU A 182 -3.19 -6.09 -13.22
N ARG A 183 -3.39 -5.02 -12.44
CA ARG A 183 -3.34 -3.62 -12.88
C ARG A 183 -2.13 -2.87 -12.34
N ALA A 184 -1.75 -3.16 -11.10
CA ALA A 184 -0.59 -2.57 -10.46
C ALA A 184 0.33 -3.63 -9.84
N LEU A 185 1.63 -3.49 -10.11
CA LEU A 185 2.68 -4.31 -9.53
C LEU A 185 3.72 -3.40 -8.87
N GLN A 186 4.03 -3.66 -7.61
CA GLN A 186 5.21 -3.14 -6.94
C GLN A 186 6.07 -4.30 -6.48
N LEU A 187 7.34 -4.30 -6.88
CA LEU A 187 8.29 -5.33 -6.53
C LEU A 187 9.61 -4.67 -6.17
N THR A 188 10.07 -4.84 -4.94
CA THR A 188 11.43 -4.46 -4.54
C THR A 188 12.16 -5.67 -3.98
N VAL A 189 13.41 -5.84 -4.40
CA VAL A 189 14.27 -6.95 -3.99
C VAL A 189 15.52 -6.39 -3.36
N ASP A 190 15.94 -6.93 -2.22
CA ASP A 190 17.19 -6.49 -1.56
C ASP A 190 18.40 -6.92 -2.42
N PRO A 191 19.22 -5.97 -2.93
CA PRO A 191 20.34 -6.27 -3.82
C PRO A 191 21.40 -7.16 -3.17
N ASP A 192 21.64 -7.00 -1.87
CA ASP A 192 22.62 -7.82 -1.15
C ASP A 192 22.19 -9.29 -1.08
N ARG A 193 20.88 -9.55 -1.23
CA ARG A 193 20.27 -10.89 -1.17
C ARG A 193 20.13 -11.58 -2.52
N LEU A 194 20.26 -10.84 -3.63
CA LEU A 194 20.24 -11.40 -4.99
C LEU A 194 21.43 -12.32 -5.28
N ARG A 195 22.56 -12.16 -4.58
CA ARG A 195 23.74 -13.01 -4.73
C ARG A 195 23.44 -14.51 -4.49
N HIS A 196 22.31 -14.81 -3.85
CA HIS A 196 21.87 -16.16 -3.53
C HIS A 196 20.48 -16.50 -4.05
N THR A 197 19.81 -15.60 -4.78
CA THR A 197 18.43 -15.79 -5.23
C THR A 197 18.21 -15.32 -6.67
N ALA A 198 17.66 -16.19 -7.51
CA ALA A 198 17.09 -15.80 -8.80
C ALA A 198 15.58 -15.99 -8.72
N VAL A 199 14.85 -14.99 -8.24
CA VAL A 199 13.38 -14.99 -8.34
C VAL A 199 13.05 -14.73 -9.81
N LYS A 200 12.92 -15.77 -10.63
CA LYS A 200 12.52 -15.59 -12.03
C LYS A 200 11.01 -15.42 -12.08
N ILE A 201 10.55 -14.22 -12.39
CA ILE A 201 9.13 -13.98 -12.53
C ILE A 201 8.76 -13.92 -14.02
N SER A 202 8.26 -15.03 -14.54
CA SER A 202 7.90 -15.21 -15.95
C SER A 202 6.41 -14.95 -16.12
N PHE A 203 6.06 -13.68 -16.27
CA PHE A 203 4.67 -13.25 -16.36
C PHE A 203 4.17 -13.28 -17.80
N HIS A 204 3.61 -14.41 -18.22
CA HIS A 204 3.27 -14.61 -19.63
C HIS A 204 1.94 -13.96 -20.06
N GLU A 205 1.06 -13.54 -19.14
CA GLU A 205 -0.21 -12.88 -19.49
C GLU A 205 -0.66 -11.87 -18.41
N MET A 206 -0.42 -10.58 -18.65
CA MET A 206 -0.86 -9.46 -17.79
C MET A 206 -1.50 -8.34 -18.64
N PRO A 207 -2.58 -8.58 -19.38
CA PRO A 207 -3.13 -7.63 -20.35
C PRO A 207 -3.62 -6.31 -19.74
N MET A 208 -3.92 -6.31 -18.44
CA MET A 208 -4.45 -5.16 -17.71
C MET A 208 -3.39 -4.37 -16.94
N LEU A 209 -2.11 -4.77 -16.99
CA LEU A 209 -1.05 -4.12 -16.21
C LEU A 209 -0.76 -2.72 -16.75
N ARG A 210 -0.90 -1.72 -15.88
CA ARG A 210 -0.74 -0.29 -16.22
C ARG A 210 0.27 0.42 -15.34
N THR A 211 0.40 0.01 -14.08
CA THR A 211 1.24 0.67 -13.08
C THR A 211 2.29 -0.29 -12.57
N VAL A 212 3.56 0.11 -12.64
CA VAL A 212 4.69 -0.72 -12.20
C VAL A 212 5.63 0.12 -11.33
N THR A 213 6.06 -0.45 -10.21
CA THR A 213 7.14 0.09 -9.37
C THR A 213 8.19 -0.98 -9.13
N LEU A 214 9.44 -0.72 -9.50
CA LEU A 214 10.56 -1.66 -9.38
C LEU A 214 11.79 -1.00 -8.78
N ASN A 215 12.68 -1.79 -8.20
CA ASN A 215 14.06 -1.39 -7.96
C ASN A 215 15.05 -2.15 -8.86
N ASP A 216 16.33 -1.77 -8.81
CA ASP A 216 17.46 -2.43 -9.47
C ASP A 216 17.37 -3.96 -9.42
N GLY A 217 17.21 -4.49 -8.20
CA GLY A 217 17.15 -5.93 -7.98
C GLY A 217 15.98 -6.63 -8.68
N ALA A 218 14.82 -5.98 -8.69
CA ALA A 218 13.62 -6.50 -9.33
C ALA A 218 13.74 -6.50 -10.86
N ILE A 219 14.36 -5.47 -11.45
CA ILE A 219 14.54 -5.34 -12.92
C ILE A 219 15.31 -6.54 -13.47
N ALA A 220 16.37 -6.98 -12.80
CA ALA A 220 17.20 -8.11 -13.22
C ALA A 220 16.45 -9.45 -13.27
N CYS A 221 15.29 -9.53 -12.62
CA CYS A 221 14.59 -10.79 -12.31
C CYS A 221 13.20 -10.91 -12.96
N ILE A 222 12.74 -9.86 -13.63
CA ILE A 222 11.37 -9.74 -14.13
C ILE A 222 11.32 -9.42 -15.62
N SER A 223 10.32 -9.97 -16.32
CA SER A 223 9.99 -9.58 -17.69
C SER A 223 8.57 -9.04 -17.73
N LEU A 224 8.40 -7.81 -18.21
CA LEU A 224 7.12 -7.09 -18.23
C LEU A 224 6.75 -6.62 -19.65
N PRO A 225 5.44 -6.51 -19.96
CA PRO A 225 4.98 -5.87 -21.18
C PRO A 225 5.12 -4.34 -21.06
N TRP A 226 6.33 -3.81 -21.22
CA TRP A 226 6.61 -2.39 -21.01
C TRP A 226 5.75 -1.43 -21.84
N ALA A 227 5.46 -1.82 -23.09
CA ALA A 227 4.75 -0.98 -24.07
C ALA A 227 3.33 -0.56 -23.66
N GLN A 228 2.66 -1.33 -22.78
CA GLN A 228 1.29 -1.05 -22.36
C GLN A 228 1.19 -0.30 -21.02
N LEU A 229 2.34 -0.01 -20.38
CA LEU A 229 2.37 0.67 -19.08
C LEU A 229 2.07 2.16 -19.26
N THR A 230 1.30 2.72 -18.34
CA THR A 230 0.96 4.14 -18.29
C THR A 230 1.66 4.86 -17.13
N SER A 231 2.04 4.12 -16.09
CA SER A 231 2.77 4.64 -14.94
C SER A 231 3.94 3.73 -14.58
N LEU A 232 5.14 4.28 -14.54
CA LEU A 232 6.36 3.56 -14.17
C LEU A 232 7.14 4.32 -13.11
N THR A 233 7.49 3.63 -12.03
CA THR A 233 8.39 4.13 -11.00
C THR A 233 9.58 3.18 -10.88
N LEU A 234 10.79 3.69 -11.09
CA LEU A 234 12.03 2.94 -10.90
C LEU A 234 12.80 3.56 -9.75
N ILE A 235 13.19 2.75 -8.78
CA ILE A 235 13.78 3.18 -7.51
C ILE A 235 15.19 2.63 -7.41
N ARG A 236 16.18 3.48 -7.06
CA ARG A 236 17.58 3.05 -6.87
C ARG A 236 18.15 2.32 -8.11
N VAL A 237 17.96 2.87 -9.31
CA VAL A 237 18.37 2.23 -10.58
C VAL A 237 19.52 2.94 -11.25
N TYR A 238 20.20 2.26 -12.16
CA TYR A 238 21.20 2.88 -13.02
C TYR A 238 20.63 3.25 -14.41
N PRO A 239 21.17 4.28 -15.09
CA PRO A 239 20.82 4.64 -16.46
C PRO A 239 20.86 3.44 -17.43
N SER A 240 21.90 2.61 -17.31
CA SER A 240 22.12 1.39 -18.10
C SER A 240 20.97 0.37 -17.98
N GLU A 241 20.27 0.34 -16.85
CA GLU A 241 19.14 -0.57 -16.59
C GLU A 241 17.80 0.04 -17.02
N CYS A 242 17.59 1.32 -16.74
CA CYS A 242 16.29 1.97 -16.95
C CYS A 242 16.07 2.46 -18.39
N PHE A 243 17.10 2.90 -19.11
CA PHE A 243 16.92 3.45 -20.46
C PHE A 243 16.40 2.43 -21.49
N PRO A 244 16.89 1.16 -21.52
CA PRO A 244 16.31 0.13 -22.39
C PRO A 244 14.83 -0.15 -22.10
N ILE A 245 14.41 0.00 -20.84
CA ILE A 245 13.00 -0.15 -20.42
C ILE A 245 12.17 1.01 -20.96
N LEU A 246 12.64 2.24 -20.78
CA LEU A 246 11.93 3.44 -21.20
C LEU A 246 11.75 3.50 -22.73
N GLN A 247 12.71 2.98 -23.50
CA GLN A 247 12.59 2.88 -24.96
C GLN A 247 11.45 1.95 -25.42
N GLN A 248 11.09 0.97 -24.60
CA GLN A 248 9.99 0.05 -24.89
C GLN A 248 8.64 0.59 -24.40
N ALA A 249 8.65 1.48 -23.40
CA ALA A 249 7.47 1.95 -22.68
C ALA A 249 6.79 3.18 -23.33
N SER A 250 6.39 3.04 -24.60
CA SER A 250 5.85 4.15 -25.41
C SER A 250 4.50 4.72 -24.95
N SER A 251 3.72 3.99 -24.14
CA SER A 251 2.41 4.43 -23.62
C SER A 251 2.48 5.18 -22.28
N LEU A 252 3.68 5.47 -21.77
CA LEU A 252 3.84 6.11 -20.47
C LEU A 252 3.23 7.52 -20.44
N VAL A 253 2.50 7.78 -19.37
CA VAL A 253 1.90 9.07 -19.01
C VAL A 253 2.58 9.65 -17.77
N HIS A 254 2.96 8.78 -16.83
CA HIS A 254 3.67 9.15 -15.61
C HIS A 254 4.94 8.32 -15.46
N CYS A 255 6.07 8.97 -15.21
CA CYS A 255 7.35 8.32 -14.99
C CYS A 255 8.06 8.96 -13.80
N ARG A 256 8.51 8.14 -12.85
CA ARG A 256 9.41 8.55 -11.77
C ARG A 256 10.65 7.68 -11.79
N LEU A 257 11.82 8.30 -11.79
CA LEU A 257 13.11 7.62 -11.76
C LEU A 257 13.92 8.18 -10.60
N ASP A 258 14.38 7.30 -9.74
CA ASP A 258 15.38 7.58 -8.71
C ASP A 258 16.66 6.85 -9.11
N ILE A 259 17.65 7.64 -9.54
CA ILE A 259 18.79 7.20 -10.34
C ILE A 259 20.09 7.40 -9.55
N PHE A 260 20.99 6.44 -9.65
CA PHE A 260 22.40 6.57 -9.29
C PHE A 260 23.26 6.87 -10.52
N SER A 261 24.33 7.65 -10.35
CA SER A 261 25.30 7.89 -11.41
C SER A 261 26.01 6.58 -11.80
N ASP A 262 26.13 6.36 -13.11
CA ASP A 262 26.96 5.29 -13.66
C ASP A 262 28.36 5.85 -13.96
N THR A 263 29.39 5.00 -13.90
CA THR A 263 30.73 5.38 -14.38
C THR A 263 30.85 5.29 -15.90
N ASP A 264 29.95 4.55 -16.54
CA ASP A 264 29.96 4.34 -17.99
C ASP A 264 29.25 5.47 -18.75
N ASN A 265 30.05 6.31 -19.40
CA ASN A 265 29.62 7.45 -20.22
C ASN A 265 29.07 7.04 -21.60
N GLU A 266 28.32 5.94 -21.70
CA GLU A 266 27.65 5.62 -22.97
C GLU A 266 26.49 6.58 -23.20
N HIS A 267 26.58 7.36 -24.27
CA HIS A 267 25.52 8.29 -24.65
C HIS A 267 24.25 7.53 -25.01
N PRO A 268 23.15 7.70 -24.26
CA PRO A 268 21.93 6.95 -24.51
C PRO A 268 21.29 7.34 -25.84
N ASN A 269 20.71 6.35 -26.53
CA ASN A 269 19.80 6.64 -27.63
C ASN A 269 18.61 7.50 -27.12
N PRO A 270 18.09 8.44 -27.95
CA PRO A 270 17.00 9.31 -27.53
C PRO A 270 15.77 8.53 -27.05
N ILE A 271 15.30 8.86 -25.84
CA ILE A 271 14.15 8.24 -25.18
C ILE A 271 12.89 8.99 -25.59
N ARG A 272 12.08 8.38 -26.45
CA ARG A 272 10.84 8.98 -26.96
C ARG A 272 9.63 8.54 -26.13
N LEU A 273 9.06 9.45 -25.35
CA LEU A 273 7.84 9.20 -24.57
C LEU A 273 6.78 10.24 -24.98
N PRO A 274 6.07 10.01 -26.10
CA PRO A 274 5.23 11.03 -26.73
C PRO A 274 4.02 11.42 -25.87
N ASN A 275 3.54 10.52 -25.02
CA ASN A 275 2.35 10.71 -24.18
C ASN A 275 2.69 11.11 -22.74
N LEU A 276 3.97 11.30 -22.42
CA LEU A 276 4.41 11.53 -21.04
C LEU A 276 3.97 12.93 -20.59
N GLN A 277 3.16 12.98 -19.53
CA GLN A 277 2.62 14.20 -18.96
C GLN A 277 3.35 14.61 -17.69
N SER A 278 3.79 13.64 -16.89
CA SER A 278 4.55 13.87 -15.65
C SER A 278 5.85 13.07 -15.64
N LEU A 279 6.95 13.76 -15.37
CA LEU A 279 8.29 13.19 -15.22
C LEU A 279 8.87 13.64 -13.89
N ALA A 280 9.33 12.69 -13.07
CA ALA A 280 10.08 12.94 -11.85
C ALA A 280 11.46 12.28 -11.95
N LEU A 281 12.53 13.06 -11.78
CA LEU A 281 13.92 12.61 -11.85
C LEU A 281 14.63 12.98 -10.55
N THR A 282 14.94 11.97 -9.73
CA THR A 282 15.66 12.13 -8.48
C THR A 282 17.06 11.56 -8.62
N LEU A 283 18.07 12.31 -8.17
CA LEU A 283 19.47 11.90 -8.21
C LEU A 283 19.96 11.65 -6.78
N ALA A 284 20.43 10.45 -6.50
CA ALA A 284 20.85 10.05 -5.16
C ALA A 284 22.31 10.42 -4.82
N ASP A 285 23.14 10.73 -5.82
CA ASP A 285 24.59 10.90 -5.68
C ASP A 285 25.14 12.14 -6.43
N VAL A 286 26.25 12.00 -7.17
CA VAL A 286 27.00 13.11 -7.79
C VAL A 286 26.26 13.65 -9.00
N ALA A 287 26.35 14.97 -9.24
CA ALA A 287 25.78 15.62 -10.41
C ALA A 287 26.17 14.90 -11.72
N VAL A 288 25.19 14.74 -12.59
CA VAL A 288 25.32 14.04 -13.88
C VAL A 288 24.98 14.98 -15.02
N GLU A 289 25.80 14.98 -16.07
CA GLU A 289 25.61 15.84 -17.25
C GLU A 289 24.94 15.07 -18.39
N GLY A 290 24.05 15.73 -19.14
CA GLY A 290 23.61 15.26 -20.45
C GLY A 290 22.46 14.25 -20.49
N TYR A 291 22.04 13.68 -19.35
CA TYR A 291 20.95 12.70 -19.33
C TYR A 291 19.59 13.33 -19.61
N LEU A 292 19.35 14.56 -19.14
CA LEU A 292 18.06 15.23 -19.34
C LEU A 292 17.78 15.47 -20.83
N GLU A 293 18.81 15.77 -21.62
CA GLU A 293 18.70 16.01 -23.06
C GLU A 293 18.37 14.77 -23.88
N THR A 294 18.46 13.58 -23.30
CA THR A 294 18.11 12.32 -23.99
C THR A 294 16.60 12.11 -24.09
N PHE A 295 15.83 12.78 -23.23
CA PHE A 295 14.38 12.67 -23.19
C PHE A 295 13.73 13.55 -24.26
N LEU A 296 12.89 12.92 -25.09
CA LEU A 296 12.03 13.58 -26.07
C LEU A 296 10.56 13.38 -25.64
N VAL A 297 10.05 14.39 -24.93
CA VAL A 297 8.79 14.29 -24.15
C VAL A 297 7.83 15.44 -24.47
N PRO A 298 7.26 15.50 -25.69
CA PRO A 298 6.52 16.66 -26.18
C PRO A 298 5.23 16.97 -25.39
N ALA A 299 4.59 15.98 -24.78
CA ALA A 299 3.37 16.17 -24.00
C ALA A 299 3.62 16.57 -22.52
N LEU A 300 4.88 16.75 -22.12
CA LEU A 300 5.24 16.96 -20.72
C LEU A 300 4.70 18.29 -20.20
N ASN A 301 3.99 18.23 -19.08
CA ASN A 301 3.42 19.39 -18.39
C ASN A 301 3.89 19.53 -16.95
N ASN A 302 4.33 18.44 -16.31
CA ASN A 302 4.81 18.43 -14.94
C ASN A 302 6.21 17.82 -14.87
N LEU A 303 7.18 18.59 -14.40
CA LEU A 303 8.56 18.15 -14.20
C LEU A 303 8.94 18.29 -12.73
N GLU A 304 9.34 17.20 -12.10
CA GLU A 304 10.01 17.18 -10.81
C GLU A 304 11.46 16.74 -11.04
N ILE A 305 12.44 17.51 -10.57
CA ILE A 305 13.85 17.23 -10.88
C ILE A 305 14.79 17.68 -9.76
N THR A 306 15.74 16.82 -9.39
CA THR A 306 16.87 17.21 -8.53
C THR A 306 17.82 18.14 -9.29
N GLU A 307 18.28 19.23 -8.66
CA GLU A 307 19.17 20.23 -9.30
C GLU A 307 20.44 19.58 -9.90
N GLY A 308 20.90 18.46 -9.35
CA GLY A 308 22.04 17.68 -9.85
C GLY A 308 21.94 17.26 -11.33
N PHE A 309 20.73 17.06 -11.89
CA PHE A 309 20.54 16.77 -13.32
C PHE A 309 20.64 18.00 -14.23
N LEU A 310 20.60 19.18 -13.64
CA LEU A 310 20.62 20.46 -14.35
C LEU A 310 22.05 21.03 -14.40
N MET A 311 22.94 20.56 -13.53
CA MET A 311 24.34 20.98 -13.47
C MET A 311 25.11 20.59 -14.76
N PRO A 312 26.16 21.36 -15.14
CA PRO A 312 26.73 22.50 -14.43
C PRO A 312 26.01 23.81 -14.73
N ASN A 313 25.10 23.83 -15.71
CA ASN A 313 24.38 25.03 -16.14
C ASN A 313 22.85 24.84 -16.03
N PRO A 314 22.25 25.03 -14.84
CA PRO A 314 20.87 24.61 -14.62
C PRO A 314 19.84 25.24 -15.55
N ILE A 315 19.98 26.53 -15.79
CA ILE A 315 19.09 27.30 -16.66
C ILE A 315 19.31 26.89 -18.12
N GLY A 316 20.57 26.67 -18.53
CA GLY A 316 20.91 26.23 -19.89
C GLY A 316 20.38 24.84 -20.20
N SER A 317 20.60 23.88 -19.30
CA SER A 317 20.14 22.49 -19.43
C SER A 317 18.62 22.43 -19.49
N LEU A 318 17.92 23.17 -18.63
CA LEU A 318 16.45 23.24 -18.64
C LEU A 318 15.91 23.88 -19.94
N ARG A 319 16.53 24.96 -20.44
CA ARG A 319 16.15 25.58 -21.73
C ARG A 319 16.42 24.64 -22.91
N SER A 320 17.56 23.96 -22.90
CA SER A 320 17.93 22.96 -23.90
C SER A 320 16.90 21.84 -23.94
N PHE A 321 16.52 21.30 -22.78
CA PHE A 321 15.50 20.27 -22.64
C PHE A 321 14.14 20.70 -23.20
N ILE A 322 13.64 21.88 -22.81
CA ILE A 322 12.35 22.40 -23.28
C ILE A 322 12.37 22.59 -24.81
N SER A 323 13.45 23.17 -25.34
CA SER A 323 13.55 23.43 -26.78
C SER A 323 13.66 22.14 -27.60
N LYS A 324 14.42 21.14 -27.15
CA LYS A 324 14.54 19.83 -27.82
C LYS A 324 13.28 18.99 -27.74
N SER A 325 12.61 18.96 -26.58
CA SER A 325 11.37 18.20 -26.39
C SER A 325 10.15 18.88 -27.01
N GLY A 326 10.17 20.21 -27.18
CA GLY A 326 9.01 20.98 -27.64
C GLY A 326 7.85 21.00 -26.63
N CYS A 327 8.12 20.71 -25.36
CA CYS A 327 7.11 20.56 -24.32
C CYS A 327 6.64 21.91 -23.75
N LYS A 328 5.47 21.90 -23.12
CA LYS A 328 4.88 23.07 -22.44
C LYS A 328 4.74 22.79 -20.96
N LEU A 329 5.81 23.06 -20.22
CA LEU A 329 5.85 22.85 -18.77
C LEU A 329 4.91 23.83 -18.05
N HIS A 330 3.94 23.28 -17.32
CA HIS A 330 3.02 24.03 -16.46
C HIS A 330 3.56 24.11 -15.04
N ARG A 331 4.07 22.99 -14.51
CA ARG A 331 4.63 22.89 -13.17
C ARG A 331 6.05 22.36 -13.23
N VAL A 332 6.97 23.05 -12.57
CA VAL A 332 8.34 22.60 -12.35
C VAL A 332 8.65 22.63 -10.87
N HIS A 333 9.00 21.46 -10.32
CA HIS A 333 9.47 21.32 -8.95
C HIS A 333 10.96 20.98 -8.96
N ILE A 334 11.79 21.82 -8.32
CA ILE A 334 13.23 21.57 -8.20
C ILE A 334 13.57 21.21 -6.76
N THR A 335 14.14 20.02 -6.57
CA THR A 335 14.58 19.49 -5.28
C THR A 335 16.10 19.61 -5.12
N ASP A 336 16.56 19.63 -3.87
CA ASP A 336 17.97 19.75 -3.47
C ASP A 336 18.71 20.95 -4.07
N TYR A 337 17.99 22.06 -4.27
CA TYR A 337 18.53 23.28 -4.85
C TYR A 337 19.51 23.98 -3.89
N GLY A 338 20.57 24.58 -4.44
CA GLY A 338 21.59 25.32 -3.69
C GLY A 338 22.67 25.99 -4.54
N ALA A 339 22.80 25.61 -5.82
CA ALA A 339 23.78 26.20 -6.74
C ALA A 339 23.28 27.51 -7.38
N VAL A 340 21.97 27.64 -7.61
CA VAL A 340 21.37 28.80 -8.29
C VAL A 340 20.27 29.43 -7.44
N ARG A 341 20.17 30.75 -7.43
CA ARG A 341 19.11 31.48 -6.73
C ARG A 341 17.75 31.22 -7.39
N ARG A 342 16.68 31.13 -6.59
CA ARG A 342 15.31 30.88 -7.08
C ARG A 342 14.87 31.93 -8.10
N GLU A 343 15.28 33.19 -7.91
CA GLU A 343 14.97 34.31 -8.80
C GLU A 343 15.56 34.12 -10.20
N SER A 344 16.76 33.52 -10.30
CA SER A 344 17.44 33.30 -11.58
C SER A 344 16.68 32.32 -12.49
N TYR A 345 15.98 31.32 -11.93
CA TYR A 345 15.12 30.42 -12.72
C TYR A 345 13.89 31.15 -13.29
N ARG A 346 13.36 32.15 -12.56
CA ARG A 346 12.21 32.96 -12.99
C ARG A 346 12.63 34.01 -14.02
N GLU A 347 13.75 34.69 -13.78
CA GLU A 347 14.33 35.70 -14.68
C GLU A 347 14.85 35.11 -15.99
N ALA A 348 15.12 33.80 -16.03
CA ALA A 348 15.50 33.10 -17.25
C ALA A 348 14.43 33.15 -18.36
N GLY A 349 13.22 33.67 -18.10
CA GLY A 349 12.18 33.82 -19.12
C GLY A 349 11.68 32.47 -19.63
N LEU A 350 11.74 31.44 -18.79
CA LEU A 350 11.14 30.14 -19.08
C LEU A 350 9.62 30.30 -18.93
N ALA A 351 8.85 29.99 -19.97
CA ALA A 351 7.38 30.14 -19.97
C ALA A 351 6.69 29.05 -19.13
N ILE A 352 6.97 29.03 -17.82
CA ILE A 352 6.51 28.05 -16.83
C ILE A 352 5.52 28.73 -15.90
N GLN A 353 4.34 28.13 -15.70
CA GLN A 353 3.26 28.74 -14.92
C GLN A 353 3.49 28.67 -13.41
N LYS A 354 4.04 27.56 -12.92
CA LYS A 354 4.29 27.33 -11.49
C LYS A 354 5.68 26.76 -11.26
N PHE A 355 6.42 27.40 -10.38
CA PHE A 355 7.70 26.90 -9.86
C PHE A 355 7.57 26.67 -8.36
N SER A 356 7.95 25.49 -7.91
CA SER A 356 8.13 25.19 -6.49
C SER A 356 9.53 24.62 -6.24
N PHE A 357 10.05 24.85 -5.04
CA PHE A 357 11.42 24.51 -4.67
C PHE A 357 11.45 23.83 -3.31
N LYS A 358 12.21 22.74 -3.19
CA LYS A 358 12.42 22.05 -1.91
C LYS A 358 13.91 21.96 -1.61
N GLY A 359 14.33 22.53 -0.47
CA GLY A 359 15.72 22.55 -0.05
C GLY A 359 16.18 21.17 0.45
N ARG A 360 17.49 20.93 0.43
CA ARG A 360 18.07 19.69 0.99
C ARG A 360 17.66 19.50 2.45
N TYR A 361 16.99 18.40 2.73
CA TYR A 361 16.95 17.82 4.07
C TYR A 361 17.77 16.54 4.04
N LEU A 362 18.87 16.51 4.79
CA LEU A 362 19.56 15.26 5.10
C LEU A 362 18.64 14.43 6.00
N SER A 363 17.72 13.64 5.44
CA SER A 363 17.05 12.58 6.21
C SER A 363 17.92 11.34 6.19
N VAL A 364 18.77 11.20 7.20
CA VAL A 364 19.31 9.89 7.57
C VAL A 364 18.16 9.10 8.18
N SER A 365 17.95 7.88 7.68
CA SER A 365 16.89 6.92 7.99
C SER A 365 15.53 7.18 7.32
N GLY A 366 15.15 6.23 6.46
CA GLY A 366 13.78 6.07 5.99
C GLY A 366 12.84 5.75 7.15
N TYR A 367 11.56 5.87 6.86
CA TYR A 367 10.39 5.76 7.76
C TYR A 367 9.96 7.09 8.41
N TYR A 368 8.84 7.59 7.86
CA TYR A 368 8.05 8.77 8.20
C TYR A 368 8.64 10.14 7.84
N SER A 369 8.03 10.79 6.84
CA SER A 369 8.11 12.25 6.67
C SER A 369 6.80 12.89 7.09
N VAL A 370 6.89 13.91 7.95
CA VAL A 370 5.84 14.91 8.14
C VAL A 370 6.12 16.02 7.12
N SER A 371 5.11 16.33 6.31
CA SER A 371 5.16 17.34 5.26
C SER A 371 5.14 18.77 5.83
N SER A 372 6.04 19.62 5.34
CA SER A 372 5.77 21.05 5.20
C SER A 372 6.06 21.42 3.74
N ASP A 373 5.03 21.30 2.91
CA ASP A 373 5.04 21.84 1.56
C ASP A 373 4.79 23.36 1.68
N GLU A 374 5.76 24.18 1.28
CA GLU A 374 5.50 25.61 1.01
C GLU A 374 5.19 25.75 -0.49
N GLU A 375 3.90 25.74 -0.81
CA GLU A 375 3.38 26.24 -2.09
C GLU A 375 3.18 27.76 -1.97
N ASP A 376 3.78 28.53 -2.90
CA ASP A 376 3.42 29.93 -3.19
C ASP A 376 2.80 30.03 -4.59
#